data_AF-A0A3S3P736-F1
#
_entry.id   AF-A0A3S3P736-F1
#
_cell.length_a   1.000
_cell.length_b   1.000
_cell.length_c   1.000
_cell.angle_alpha   90.00
_cell.angle_beta   90.00
_cell.angle_gamma   90.00
#
_symmetry.space_group_name_H-M   'P 1'
#
loop_
_entity.id
_entity.type
_entity.pdbx_description
1 polymer ?
#
loop_
_entity_poly.entity_id
_entity_poly.type
_entity_poly.pdbx_seq_one_letter_code
_entity_poly.pdbx_strand_id
1 'polypeptide(L)'
;MEVPRGEDLGVNPLAALIGPVFVVMGVVAYSGAWKGWIRVRRGYGSTMGFAWLWLGSAFTIAALAMAIDDISRPAAMALVIVAVIPLLVALVGFFWLPRFLLPSWFRVLRGDPDAVKQAQR
;
A
#
# COMPACT_ATOMS: atom_id res chain seq x y z
N MET A 1 11.86 28.95 35.53
CA MET A 1 10.77 28.59 34.61
C MET A 1 11.38 27.71 33.55
N GLU A 2 11.40 26.40 33.78
CA GLU A 2 11.89 25.44 32.80
C GLU A 2 10.85 25.35 31.69
N VAL A 3 11.23 25.77 30.48
CA VAL A 3 10.43 25.51 29.28
C VAL A 3 10.46 23.99 29.09
N PRO A 4 9.31 23.29 29.12
CA PRO A 4 9.31 21.86 28.85
C PRO A 4 9.89 21.66 27.46
N ARG A 5 11.07 21.02 27.38
CA ARG A 5 11.64 20.56 26.12
C ARG A 5 10.60 19.62 25.54
N GLY A 6 10.01 20.02 24.40
CA GLY A 6 9.16 19.12 23.63
C GLY A 6 9.92 17.82 23.46
N GLU A 7 9.35 16.76 24.04
CA GLU A 7 9.79 15.39 23.86
C GLU A 7 10.08 15.19 22.39
N ASP A 8 11.29 14.68 22.12
CA ASP A 8 11.83 14.30 20.82
C ASP A 8 10.79 14.30 19.70
N LEU A 9 10.86 15.28 18.78
CA LEU A 9 10.14 15.25 17.49
C LEU A 9 10.70 14.14 16.57
N GLY A 10 11.12 13.02 17.14
CA GLY A 10 11.43 11.79 16.46
C GLY A 10 10.15 11.12 15.97
N VAL A 11 10.26 10.37 14.89
CA VAL A 11 9.16 9.61 14.30
C VAL A 11 8.42 8.82 15.38
N ASN A 12 7.13 9.11 15.59
CA ASN A 12 6.33 8.38 16.58
C ASN A 12 6.35 6.88 16.23
N PRO A 13 6.86 6.00 17.10
CA PRO A 13 7.07 4.59 16.76
C PRO A 13 5.75 3.88 16.42
N LEU A 14 4.62 4.31 17.01
CA LEU A 14 3.30 3.78 16.67
C LEU A 14 2.87 4.19 15.26
N ALA A 15 3.18 5.43 14.85
CA ALA A 15 2.89 5.90 13.50
C ALA A 15 3.73 5.16 12.45
N ALA A 16 4.99 4.81 12.78
CA ALA A 16 5.87 4.05 11.91
C ALA A 16 5.36 2.63 11.61
N LEU A 17 4.54 2.04 12.51
CA LEU A 17 3.96 0.70 12.32
C LEU A 17 2.76 0.67 11.37
N ILE A 18 2.13 1.83 11.11
CA ILE A 18 0.95 1.90 10.24
C ILE A 18 1.29 1.37 8.84
N GLY A 19 2.35 1.88 8.21
CA GLY A 19 2.76 1.42 6.88
C GLY A 19 2.93 -0.10 6.78
N PRO A 20 3.79 -0.72 7.60
CA PRO A 20 4.02 -2.16 7.62
C PRO A 20 2.75 -2.99 7.82
N VAL A 21 1.85 -2.58 8.72
CA VAL A 21 0.58 -3.28 8.96
C VAL A 21 -0.28 -3.29 7.69
N PHE A 22 -0.38 -2.15 7.01
CA PHE A 22 -1.11 -2.05 5.74
C PHE A 22 -0.44 -2.88 4.62
N VAL A 23 0.89 -2.93 4.56
CA VAL A 23 1.63 -3.80 3.63
C VAL A 23 1.28 -5.26 3.88
N VAL A 24 1.34 -5.73 5.13
CA VAL A 24 1.01 -7.12 5.47
C VAL A 24 -0.42 -7.47 5.06
N MET A 25 -1.40 -6.61 5.40
CA MET A 25 -2.79 -6.82 4.96
C MET A 25 -2.93 -6.83 3.44
N GLY A 26 -2.23 -5.93 2.75
CA GLY A 26 -2.18 -5.86 1.30
C GLY A 26 -1.58 -7.12 0.67
N VAL A 27 -0.49 -7.67 1.24
CA VAL A 27 0.13 -8.92 0.77
C VAL A 27 -0.81 -10.10 0.97
N VAL A 28 -1.47 -10.19 2.13
CA VAL A 28 -2.48 -11.23 2.41
C VAL A 28 -3.67 -11.11 1.46
N ALA A 29 -4.03 -9.89 1.05
CA ALA A 29 -5.03 -9.66 0.03
C ALA A 29 -4.52 -10.10 -1.37
N TYR A 30 -3.30 -9.73 -1.75
CA TYR A 30 -2.70 -10.06 -3.06
C TYR A 30 -2.45 -11.56 -3.24
N SER A 31 -2.15 -12.30 -2.17
CA SER A 31 -2.01 -13.76 -2.20
C SER A 31 -3.36 -14.48 -2.33
N GLY A 32 -4.47 -13.79 -2.09
CA GLY A 32 -5.81 -14.37 -2.08
C GLY A 32 -6.10 -15.20 -0.82
N ALA A 33 -5.27 -15.11 0.22
CA ALA A 33 -5.50 -15.79 1.50
C ALA A 33 -6.69 -15.19 2.25
N TRP A 34 -6.88 -13.88 2.15
CA TRP A 34 -8.10 -13.20 2.58
C TRP A 34 -8.92 -12.85 1.34
N LYS A 35 -10.24 -13.04 1.38
CA LYS A 35 -11.18 -12.65 0.29
C LYS A 35 -12.46 -12.02 0.85
N GLY A 36 -12.48 -11.71 2.15
CA GLY A 36 -13.68 -11.27 2.88
C GLY A 36 -14.28 -9.99 2.31
N TRP A 37 -13.44 -9.04 1.90
CA TRP A 37 -13.87 -7.75 1.36
C TRP A 37 -14.64 -7.86 0.04
N ILE A 38 -14.38 -8.91 -0.77
CA ILE A 38 -15.01 -9.12 -2.08
C ILE A 38 -16.51 -9.39 -1.92
N ARG A 39 -16.93 -10.02 -0.83
CA ARG A 39 -18.35 -10.29 -0.57
C ARG A 39 -19.15 -9.01 -0.30
N VAL A 40 -18.50 -7.99 0.25
CA VAL A 40 -19.13 -6.75 0.68
C VAL A 40 -19.25 -5.75 -0.47
N ARG A 41 -18.30 -5.75 -1.42
CA ARG A 41 -18.29 -4.79 -2.55
C ARG A 41 -18.23 -5.51 -3.90
N ARG A 42 -19.41 -5.66 -4.54
CA ARG A 42 -19.51 -6.07 -5.94
C ARG A 42 -19.48 -4.83 -6.84
N GLY A 43 -18.44 -4.68 -7.67
CA GLY A 43 -18.28 -3.55 -8.60
C GLY A 43 -17.19 -2.56 -8.19
N TYR A 44 -17.53 -1.27 -8.14
CA TYR A 44 -16.62 -0.19 -7.70
C TYR A 44 -16.14 -0.45 -6.27
N GLY A 45 -14.83 -0.41 -6.06
CA GLY A 45 -14.21 -0.73 -4.77
C GLY A 45 -14.00 -2.22 -4.47
N SER A 46 -14.26 -3.12 -5.43
CA SER A 46 -13.86 -4.54 -5.31
C SER A 46 -12.34 -4.73 -5.20
N THR A 47 -11.57 -3.74 -5.67
CA THR A 47 -10.11 -3.68 -5.60
C THR A 47 -9.59 -3.01 -4.32
N MET A 48 -10.49 -2.60 -3.42
CA MET A 48 -10.13 -1.90 -2.20
C MET A 48 -9.11 -2.68 -1.38
N GLY A 49 -9.22 -4.01 -1.28
CA GLY A 49 -8.25 -4.87 -0.59
C GLY A 49 -6.81 -4.76 -1.14
N PHE A 50 -6.65 -4.49 -2.42
CA PHE A 50 -5.34 -4.31 -3.06
C PHE A 50 -4.75 -2.91 -2.80
N ALA A 51 -5.60 -1.90 -2.64
CA ALA A 51 -5.16 -0.53 -2.34
C ALA A 51 -4.39 -0.44 -1.02
N TRP A 52 -4.67 -1.31 -0.05
CA TRP A 52 -3.97 -1.37 1.25
C TRP A 52 -2.48 -1.64 1.07
N LEU A 53 -2.09 -2.47 0.09
CA LEU A 53 -0.68 -2.73 -0.20
C LEU A 53 0.04 -1.45 -0.60
N TRP A 54 -0.54 -0.73 -1.56
CA TRP A 54 0.03 0.49 -2.11
C TRP A 54 0.06 1.62 -1.09
N LEU A 55 -1.00 1.75 -0.29
CA LEU A 55 -1.06 2.72 0.80
C LEU A 55 -0.01 2.43 1.88
N GLY A 56 0.11 1.16 2.29
CA GLY A 56 1.11 0.71 3.24
C GLY A 56 2.53 0.96 2.73
N SER A 57 2.81 0.66 1.47
CA SER A 57 4.10 0.95 0.83
C SER A 57 4.43 2.44 0.85
N ALA A 58 3.47 3.30 0.50
CA ALA A 58 3.66 4.76 0.54
C ALA A 58 4.04 5.24 1.95
N PHE A 59 3.29 4.81 2.97
CA PHE A 59 3.59 5.18 4.36
C PHE A 59 4.89 4.59 4.89
N THR A 60 5.24 3.37 4.49
CA THR A 60 6.50 2.74 4.88
C THR A 60 7.69 3.47 4.29
N ILE A 61 7.61 3.85 3.01
CA ILE A 61 8.66 4.62 2.33
C ILE A 61 8.75 6.04 2.91
N ALA A 62 7.63 6.70 3.20
CA ALA A 62 7.61 8.00 3.84
C ALA A 62 8.22 7.97 5.26
N ALA A 63 7.87 6.95 6.06
CA ALA A 63 8.47 6.76 7.38
C ALA A 63 9.99 6.51 7.30
N LEU A 64 10.42 5.73 6.31
CA LEU A 64 11.85 5.52 6.04
C LEU A 64 12.55 6.81 5.62
N ALA A 65 11.90 7.64 4.80
CA ALA A 65 12.43 8.95 4.40
C ALA A 65 12.68 9.86 5.61
N MET A 66 11.72 9.90 6.55
CA MET A 66 11.88 10.64 7.81
C MET A 66 13.01 10.08 8.66
N ALA A 67 13.17 8.76 8.73
CA ALA A 67 14.21 8.11 9.53
C ALA A 67 15.64 8.35 9.01
N ILE A 68 15.81 8.64 7.72
CA ILE A 68 17.12 8.87 7.10
C ILE A 68 17.41 10.34 6.77
N ASP A 69 16.48 11.26 7.05
CA ASP A 69 16.62 12.69 6.69
C ASP A 69 17.87 13.32 7.30
N ASP A 70 18.16 12.99 8.56
CA ASP A 70 19.34 13.46 9.29
C ASP A 70 20.66 12.89 8.73
N ILE A 71 20.61 11.74 8.04
CA ILE A 71 21.77 11.09 7.43
C ILE A 71 22.00 11.64 6.02
N SER A 72 20.95 11.75 5.22
CA SER A 72 21.02 12.18 3.82
C SER A 72 19.69 12.76 3.33
N ARG A 73 19.57 14.09 3.44
CA ARG A 73 18.48 14.88 2.85
C ARG A 73 18.17 14.56 1.38
N PRO A 74 19.15 14.44 0.45
CA PRO A 74 18.82 14.12 -0.93
C PRO A 74 18.22 12.71 -1.07
N ALA A 75 18.67 11.74 -0.28
CA ALA A 75 18.09 10.39 -0.28
C ALA A 75 16.67 10.39 0.31
N ALA A 76 16.44 11.10 1.42
CA ALA A 76 15.11 11.28 2.00
C ALA A 76 14.14 11.92 1.00
N MET A 77 14.56 12.98 0.32
CA MET A 77 13.73 13.64 -0.69
C MET A 77 13.44 12.73 -1.88
N ALA A 78 14.41 11.93 -2.33
CA ALA A 78 14.17 10.90 -3.35
C ALA A 78 13.14 9.87 -2.90
N LEU A 79 13.21 9.38 -1.65
CA LEU A 79 12.22 8.45 -1.09
C LEU A 79 10.82 9.08 -1.01
N VAL A 80 10.71 10.36 -0.63
CA VAL A 80 9.42 11.07 -0.63
C VAL A 80 8.83 11.11 -2.04
N ILE A 81 9.63 11.43 -3.07
CA ILE A 81 9.19 11.41 -4.46
C ILE A 81 8.74 10.01 -4.87
N VAL A 82 9.49 8.97 -4.50
CA VAL A 82 9.12 7.57 -4.75
C VAL A 82 7.82 7.20 -4.06
N ALA A 83 7.56 7.68 -2.83
CA ALA A 83 6.34 7.39 -2.07
C ALA A 83 5.07 7.97 -2.71
N VAL A 84 5.19 9.00 -3.56
CA VAL A 84 4.04 9.57 -4.29
C VAL A 84 3.44 8.54 -5.26
N ILE A 85 4.27 7.73 -5.92
CA ILE A 85 3.80 6.73 -6.90
C ILE A 85 2.84 5.71 -6.25
N PRO A 86 3.22 4.96 -5.21
CA PRO A 86 2.32 4.01 -4.57
C PRO A 86 1.14 4.72 -3.90
N LEU A 87 1.27 5.97 -3.44
CA LEU A 87 0.14 6.74 -2.93
C LEU A 87 -0.92 7.00 -4.01
N LEU A 88 -0.50 7.43 -5.19
CA LEU A 88 -1.39 7.63 -6.34
C LEU A 88 -2.03 6.30 -6.78
N VAL A 89 -1.26 5.20 -6.80
CA VAL A 89 -1.80 3.87 -7.11
C VAL A 89 -2.83 3.44 -6.07
N ALA A 90 -2.61 3.72 -4.78
CA ALA A 90 -3.56 3.44 -3.72
C ALA A 90 -4.87 4.22 -3.91
N LEU A 91 -4.77 5.53 -4.18
CA LEU A 91 -5.93 6.39 -4.43
C LEU A 91 -6.78 5.88 -5.59
N VAL A 92 -6.15 5.52 -6.71
CA VAL A 92 -6.82 4.91 -7.84
C VAL A 92 -7.43 3.56 -7.41
N GLY A 93 -6.65 2.72 -6.74
CA GLY A 93 -6.99 1.38 -6.28
C GLY A 93 -8.22 1.27 -5.39
N PHE A 94 -8.57 2.33 -4.67
CA PHE A 94 -9.81 2.41 -3.89
C PHE A 94 -11.07 2.39 -4.77
N PHE A 95 -10.98 2.86 -6.01
CA PHE A 95 -12.10 2.91 -6.96
C PHE A 95 -12.00 1.80 -8.00
N TRP A 96 -10.85 1.71 -8.67
CA TRP A 96 -10.54 0.70 -9.68
C TRP A 96 -9.04 0.44 -9.70
N LEU A 97 -8.59 -0.68 -10.27
CA LEU A 97 -7.17 -0.94 -10.44
C LEU A 97 -6.93 -1.44 -11.87
N PRO A 98 -5.92 -0.91 -12.59
CA PRO A 98 -5.58 -1.39 -13.93
C PRO A 98 -5.26 -2.88 -13.95
N ARG A 99 -5.56 -3.55 -15.05
CA ARG A 99 -5.42 -5.02 -15.21
C ARG A 99 -4.04 -5.56 -14.83
N PHE A 100 -2.98 -4.81 -15.10
CA PHE A 100 -1.60 -5.25 -14.89
C PHE A 100 -1.18 -5.24 -13.40
N LEU A 101 -1.92 -4.54 -12.55
CA LEU A 101 -1.68 -4.50 -11.10
C LEU A 101 -2.60 -5.46 -10.33
N LEU A 102 -3.52 -6.13 -11.02
CA LEU A 102 -4.43 -7.10 -10.41
C LEU A 102 -3.75 -8.47 -10.33
N PRO A 103 -3.84 -9.17 -9.19
CA PRO A 103 -3.28 -10.50 -9.07
C PRO A 103 -4.03 -11.50 -9.98
N SER A 104 -3.33 -12.52 -10.45
CA SER A 104 -3.86 -13.52 -11.40
C SER A 104 -5.13 -14.19 -10.90
N TRP A 105 -5.18 -14.59 -9.62
CA TRP A 105 -6.37 -15.22 -9.03
C TRP A 105 -7.61 -14.32 -9.09
N PHE A 106 -7.44 -13.00 -8.93
CA PHE A 106 -8.57 -12.06 -8.96
C PHE A 106 -9.02 -11.81 -10.40
N ARG A 107 -8.07 -11.78 -11.35
CA ARG A 107 -8.39 -11.73 -12.78
C ARG A 107 -9.22 -12.94 -13.23
N VAL A 108 -8.86 -14.15 -12.77
CA VAL A 108 -9.67 -15.37 -13.01
C VAL A 108 -11.05 -15.24 -12.39
N LEU A 109 -11.16 -14.77 -11.15
CA LEU A 109 -12.45 -14.55 -10.47
C LEU A 109 -13.34 -13.54 -11.22
N ARG A 110 -12.74 -12.56 -11.89
CA ARG A 110 -13.44 -11.54 -12.67
C ARG A 110 -13.79 -11.99 -14.10
N GLY A 111 -13.38 -13.20 -14.50
CA GLY A 111 -13.62 -13.75 -15.83
C GLY A 111 -12.72 -13.18 -16.93
N ASP A 112 -11.52 -12.71 -16.58
CA ASP A 112 -10.57 -12.12 -17.55
C ASP A 112 -10.04 -13.21 -18.53
N PRO A 113 -10.30 -13.10 -19.85
CA PRO A 113 -9.99 -14.16 -20.82
C PRO A 113 -8.53 -14.59 -20.85
N ASP A 114 -7.61 -13.65 -20.65
CA ASP A 114 -6.17 -13.91 -20.67
C ASP A 114 -5.72 -14.68 -19.42
N ALA A 115 -6.36 -14.42 -18.28
CA ALA A 115 -6.08 -15.13 -17.03
C ALA A 115 -6.65 -16.56 -17.05
N VAL A 116 -7.81 -16.76 -17.67
CA VAL A 116 -8.41 -18.10 -17.84
C VAL A 116 -7.51 -18.98 -18.72
N LYS A 117 -6.98 -18.44 -19.82
CA LYS A 117 -6.03 -19.17 -20.68
C LYS A 117 -4.73 -19.54 -19.96
N GLN A 118 -4.22 -18.67 -19.09
CA GLN A 118 -3.02 -18.95 -18.29
C GLN A 118 -3.26 -20.05 -17.24
N ALA A 119 -4.46 -20.14 -16.67
CA ALA A 119 -4.80 -21.18 -15.68
C ALA A 119 -5.04 -22.57 -16.30
N GLN A 120 -5.22 -22.65 -17.61
CA GLN A 120 -5.44 -23.90 -18.36
C GLN A 120 -4.17 -24.47 -19.01
N ARG A 121 -3.04 -23.75 -18.93
CA ARG A 121 -1.72 -24.21 -19.38
C ARG A 121 -0.94 -24.80 -18.23
#